data_AF-A0A920VLG9-F1
#
_entry.id   AF-A0A920VLG9-F1
#
_cell.length_a   1.000
_cell.length_b   1.000
_cell.length_c   1.000
_cell.angle_alpha   90.00
_cell.angle_beta   90.00
_cell.angle_gamma   90.00
#
_symmetry.space_group_name_H-M   'P 1'
#
loop_
_entity.id
_entity.type
_entity.pdbx_description
1 polymer ?
#
loop_
_entity_poly.entity_id
_entity_poly.type
_entity_poly.pdbx_seq_one_letter_code
_entity_poly.pdbx_strand_id
1 'polypeptide(L)'
;MEYPLAPLGLSVAVRINLLAAVTSAVASGFLYLVAHRVLIALFEDRWCAIVGAVASTILGATAFTVWNQSNVNEKVYTISVLVIAWVTWLAILWHDRKDDPGSERYLLGAVFLLSLGSTNHLMSVLPAPALTLLILFTAPTTLLRNSFIIRAVPLVLMGLSFNFVLPIRAGLDPVINEGDPTCESVIGAAQAIYSNGLTRVSDACR
;
A
#
# COMPACT_ATOMS: atom_id res chain seq x y z
N MET A 1 -9.19 26.44 -18.38
CA MET A 1 -8.69 26.24 -17.01
C MET A 1 -7.45 25.35 -17.11
N GLU A 2 -6.31 25.97 -17.40
CA GLU A 2 -5.03 25.26 -17.53
C GLU A 2 -4.52 24.95 -16.13
N TYR A 3 -4.42 23.66 -15.79
CA TYR A 3 -3.92 23.23 -14.50
C TYR A 3 -2.38 23.41 -14.48
N PRO A 4 -1.80 24.22 -13.57
CA PRO A 4 -0.37 24.58 -13.57
C PRO A 4 0.63 23.44 -13.26
N LEU A 5 0.18 22.18 -13.21
CA LEU A 5 0.95 21.05 -12.65
C LEU A 5 1.18 19.89 -13.64
N ALA A 6 0.86 20.06 -14.93
CA ALA A 6 1.02 18.99 -15.91
C ALA A 6 2.19 19.25 -16.87
N PRO A 7 3.39 18.69 -16.63
CA PRO A 7 4.53 18.84 -17.55
C PRO A 7 4.27 18.27 -18.96
N LEU A 8 3.21 17.47 -19.13
CA LEU A 8 2.90 16.72 -20.35
C LEU A 8 1.66 17.22 -21.11
N GLY A 9 0.95 18.25 -20.62
CA GLY A 9 -0.27 18.77 -21.28
C GLY A 9 -1.45 17.80 -21.36
N LEU A 10 -1.39 16.64 -20.69
CA LEU A 10 -2.44 15.62 -20.71
C LEU A 10 -3.67 16.03 -19.90
N SER A 11 -4.85 15.58 -20.33
CA SER A 11 -6.08 15.73 -19.55
C SER A 11 -5.97 15.01 -18.20
N VAL A 12 -6.77 15.43 -17.21
CA VAL A 12 -6.79 14.79 -15.88
C VAL A 12 -7.21 13.33 -16.00
N ALA A 13 -8.23 13.03 -16.80
CA ALA A 13 -8.71 11.67 -17.03
C ALA A 13 -7.61 10.74 -17.57
N VAL A 14 -6.83 11.19 -18.56
CA VAL A 14 -5.73 10.40 -19.12
C VAL A 14 -4.66 10.13 -18.07
N ARG A 15 -4.33 11.12 -17.23
CA ARG A 15 -3.33 10.95 -16.16
C ARG A 15 -3.77 9.93 -15.11
N ILE A 16 -5.04 9.95 -14.72
CA ILE A 16 -5.60 9.00 -13.76
C ILE A 16 -5.60 7.58 -14.36
N ASN A 17 -6.00 7.42 -15.62
CA ASN A 17 -5.98 6.13 -16.29
C ASN A 17 -4.56 5.57 -16.45
N LEU A 18 -3.59 6.42 -16.81
CA LEU A 18 -2.18 6.02 -16.87
C LEU A 18 -1.65 5.60 -15.49
N LEU A 19 -2.01 6.33 -14.42
CA LEU A 19 -1.63 5.94 -13.06
C LEU A 19 -2.20 4.57 -12.68
N ALA A 20 -3.48 4.32 -12.98
CA ALA A 20 -4.12 3.04 -12.71
C ALA A 20 -3.47 1.88 -13.50
N ALA A 21 -3.22 2.08 -14.79
CA ALA A 21 -2.58 1.08 -15.65
C ALA A 21 -1.13 0.78 -15.21
N VAL A 22 -0.34 1.82 -14.91
CA VAL A 22 1.05 1.68 -14.48
C VAL A 22 1.14 0.99 -13.12
N THR A 23 0.35 1.43 -12.13
CA THR A 23 0.36 0.82 -10.80
C THR A 23 -0.07 -0.65 -10.85
N SER A 24 -1.06 -0.99 -11.67
CA SER A 24 -1.45 -2.38 -11.93
C SER A 24 -0.32 -3.19 -12.59
N ALA A 25 0.35 -2.65 -13.60
CA ALA A 25 1.44 -3.34 -14.30
C ALA A 25 2.63 -3.61 -13.35
N VAL A 26 3.00 -2.63 -12.52
CA VAL A 26 4.05 -2.80 -11.51
C VAL A 26 3.62 -3.84 -10.45
N ALA A 27 2.35 -3.84 -10.04
CA ALA A 27 1.83 -4.85 -9.12
C ALA A 27 1.95 -6.27 -9.70
N SER A 28 1.58 -6.45 -10.97
CA SER A 28 1.78 -7.72 -11.69
C SER A 28 3.26 -8.13 -11.75
N GLY A 29 4.18 -7.17 -11.92
CA GLY A 29 5.61 -7.42 -11.84
C GLY A 29 6.07 -7.98 -10.48
N PHE A 30 5.58 -7.43 -9.37
CA PHE A 30 5.85 -7.99 -8.04
C PHE A 30 5.22 -9.37 -7.84
N LEU A 31 3.99 -9.59 -8.32
CA LEU A 31 3.34 -10.90 -8.26
C LEU A 31 4.11 -11.95 -9.09
N TYR A 32 4.71 -11.56 -10.22
CA TYR A 32 5.63 -12.43 -10.95
C TYR A 32 6.83 -12.84 -10.09
N LEU A 33 7.47 -11.89 -9.39
CA LEU A 33 8.60 -12.20 -8.51
C LEU A 33 8.21 -13.18 -7.39
N VAL A 34 7.04 -12.95 -6.78
CA VAL A 34 6.44 -13.85 -5.78
C VAL A 34 6.21 -15.25 -6.38
N ALA A 35 5.51 -15.34 -7.50
CA ALA A 35 5.19 -16.60 -8.15
C ALA A 35 6.46 -17.35 -8.56
N HIS A 36 7.40 -16.68 -9.21
CA HIS A 36 8.68 -17.27 -9.61
C HIS A 36 9.46 -17.80 -8.42
N ARG A 37 9.53 -17.04 -7.30
CA ARG A 37 10.25 -17.46 -6.11
C ARG A 37 9.61 -18.65 -5.39
N VAL A 38 8.28 -18.76 -5.43
CA VAL A 38 7.57 -19.94 -4.92
C VAL A 38 7.78 -21.14 -5.83
N LEU A 39 7.61 -20.97 -7.15
CA LEU A 39 7.67 -22.07 -8.10
C LEU A 39 9.09 -22.65 -8.26
N ILE A 40 10.15 -21.85 -8.12
CA ILE A 40 11.53 -22.36 -8.15
C ILE A 40 11.87 -23.25 -6.95
N ALA A 41 11.08 -23.19 -5.87
CA ALA A 41 11.20 -24.10 -4.73
C ALA A 41 10.37 -25.39 -4.90
N LEU A 42 9.43 -25.41 -5.85
CA LEU A 42 8.51 -26.53 -6.09
C LEU A 42 8.91 -27.37 -7.31
N PHE A 43 9.54 -26.77 -8.30
CA PHE A 43 9.97 -27.43 -9.54
C PHE A 43 11.49 -27.56 -9.60
N GLU A 44 11.96 -28.72 -10.03
CA GLU A 44 13.38 -28.96 -10.33
C GLU A 44 13.82 -28.22 -11.59
N ASP A 45 12.96 -28.20 -12.62
CA ASP A 45 13.22 -27.47 -13.86
C ASP A 45 12.89 -25.98 -13.70
N ARG A 46 13.94 -25.16 -13.80
CA ARG A 46 13.84 -23.70 -13.78
C ARG A 46 12.92 -23.16 -14.88
N TRP A 47 12.86 -23.78 -16.04
CA TRP A 47 11.97 -23.33 -17.12
C TRP A 47 10.50 -23.50 -16.74
N CYS A 48 10.13 -24.61 -16.10
CA CYS A 48 8.78 -24.80 -15.56
C CYS A 48 8.40 -23.69 -14.57
N ALA A 49 9.32 -23.31 -13.67
CA ALA A 49 9.08 -22.21 -12.73
C ALA A 49 8.91 -20.85 -13.42
N ILE A 50 9.74 -20.54 -14.42
CA ILE A 50 9.64 -19.29 -15.20
C ILE A 50 8.33 -19.24 -15.98
N VAL A 51 8.01 -20.29 -16.74
CA VAL A 51 6.79 -20.36 -17.56
C VAL A 51 5.56 -20.31 -16.67
N GLY A 52 5.55 -21.04 -15.55
CA GLY A 52 4.45 -21.02 -14.58
C GLY A 52 4.24 -19.62 -13.97
N ALA A 53 5.33 -18.93 -13.62
CA ALA A 53 5.25 -17.56 -13.09
C ALA A 53 4.73 -16.56 -14.13
N VAL A 54 5.20 -16.65 -15.38
CA VAL A 54 4.71 -15.80 -16.48
C VAL A 54 3.23 -16.09 -16.74
N ALA A 55 2.85 -17.35 -16.89
CA ALA A 55 1.47 -17.76 -17.18
C ALA A 55 0.51 -17.31 -16.07
N SER A 56 0.83 -17.58 -14.81
CA SER A 56 0.01 -17.14 -13.67
C SER A 56 -0.11 -15.62 -13.57
N THR A 57 0.97 -14.89 -13.84
CA THR A 57 0.96 -13.41 -13.84
C THR A 57 0.09 -12.85 -14.96
N ILE A 58 0.19 -13.38 -16.18
CA ILE A 58 -0.64 -12.95 -17.32
C ILE A 58 -2.12 -13.26 -17.05
N LEU A 59 -2.42 -14.47 -16.55
CA LEU A 59 -3.79 -14.85 -16.19
C LEU A 59 -4.35 -13.92 -15.10
N GLY A 60 -3.56 -13.60 -14.07
CA GLY A 60 -3.96 -12.67 -13.02
C GLY A 60 -4.16 -11.24 -13.52
N ALA A 61 -3.25 -10.74 -14.36
CA ALA A 61 -3.32 -9.39 -14.91
C ALA A 61 -4.50 -9.19 -15.89
N THR A 62 -4.87 -10.25 -16.62
CA THR A 62 -5.98 -10.22 -17.59
C THR A 62 -7.30 -10.74 -17.02
N ALA A 63 -7.32 -11.16 -15.75
CA ALA A 63 -8.56 -11.50 -15.06
C ALA A 63 -9.53 -10.31 -15.09
N PHE A 64 -10.81 -10.59 -15.34
CA PHE A 64 -11.84 -9.57 -15.57
C PHE A 64 -11.80 -8.43 -14.53
N THR A 65 -11.71 -8.77 -13.24
CA THR A 65 -11.68 -7.76 -12.17
C THR A 65 -10.44 -6.88 -12.23
N VAL A 66 -9.24 -7.45 -12.41
CA VAL A 66 -7.99 -6.68 -12.49
C VAL A 66 -8.02 -5.80 -13.74
N TRP A 67 -8.33 -6.38 -14.91
CA TRP A 67 -8.41 -5.64 -16.17
C TRP A 67 -9.39 -4.46 -16.09
N ASN A 68 -10.57 -4.68 -15.53
CA ASN A 68 -11.62 -3.67 -15.43
C ASN A 68 -11.24 -2.54 -14.45
N GLN A 69 -10.60 -2.84 -13.32
CA GLN A 69 -10.11 -1.79 -12.40
C GLN A 69 -8.93 -1.00 -13.00
N SER A 70 -8.14 -1.62 -13.87
CA SER A 70 -6.94 -1.01 -14.44
C SER A 70 -7.21 -0.16 -15.69
N ASN A 71 -8.31 -0.41 -16.43
CA ASN A 71 -8.55 0.21 -17.73
C ASN A 71 -9.93 0.86 -17.91
N VAL A 72 -10.94 0.51 -17.09
CA VAL A 72 -12.35 0.87 -17.36
C VAL A 72 -13.02 1.59 -16.19
N ASN A 73 -12.69 1.24 -14.96
CA ASN A 73 -13.30 1.78 -13.75
C ASN A 73 -12.19 2.26 -12.81
N GLU A 74 -11.57 3.39 -13.13
CA GLU A 74 -10.45 3.92 -12.36
C GLU A 74 -10.84 4.16 -10.90
N LYS A 75 -10.31 3.32 -10.01
CA LYS A 75 -10.52 3.40 -8.56
C LYS A 75 -9.18 3.33 -7.85
N VAL A 76 -9.17 3.71 -6.58
CA VAL A 76 -8.00 3.67 -5.68
C VAL A 76 -7.44 2.27 -5.42
N TYR A 77 -8.07 1.22 -5.96
CA TYR A 77 -7.72 -0.18 -5.70
C TYR A 77 -6.45 -0.64 -6.40
N THR A 78 -6.07 -0.07 -7.55
CA THR A 78 -4.84 -0.46 -8.27
C THR A 78 -3.58 -0.16 -7.46
N ILE A 79 -3.55 1.00 -6.78
CA ILE A 79 -2.53 1.35 -5.79
C ILE A 79 -2.54 0.35 -4.61
N SER A 80 -3.74 -0.07 -4.17
CA SER A 80 -3.87 -1.02 -3.07
C SER A 80 -3.28 -2.39 -3.43
N VAL A 81 -3.57 -2.89 -4.63
CA VAL A 81 -3.02 -4.16 -5.14
C VAL A 81 -1.50 -4.06 -5.30
N LEU A 82 -0.96 -2.92 -5.74
CA LEU A 82 0.49 -2.69 -5.76
C LEU A 82 1.11 -2.79 -4.37
N VAL A 83 0.52 -2.15 -3.35
CA VAL A 83 0.99 -2.26 -1.96
C VAL A 83 0.98 -3.71 -1.50
N ILE A 84 -0.10 -4.45 -1.77
CA ILE A 84 -0.20 -5.87 -1.40
C ILE A 84 0.91 -6.70 -2.06
N ALA A 85 1.09 -6.54 -3.37
CA ALA A 85 2.09 -7.28 -4.12
C ALA A 85 3.52 -6.96 -3.63
N TRP A 86 3.81 -5.69 -3.37
CA TRP A 86 5.12 -5.25 -2.90
C TRP A 86 5.40 -5.72 -1.47
N VAL A 87 4.44 -5.61 -0.55
CA VAL A 87 4.56 -6.14 0.81
C VAL A 87 4.78 -7.65 0.80
N THR A 88 4.04 -8.38 -0.04
CA THR A 88 4.20 -9.84 -0.19
C THR A 88 5.60 -10.18 -0.68
N TRP A 89 6.14 -9.44 -1.65
CA TRP A 89 7.50 -9.62 -2.12
C TRP A 89 8.55 -9.33 -1.04
N LEU A 90 8.38 -8.24 -0.27
CA LEU A 90 9.26 -7.91 0.85
C LEU A 90 9.24 -8.98 1.94
N ALA A 91 8.07 -9.60 2.19
CA ALA A 91 7.92 -10.69 3.15
C ALA A 91 8.75 -11.91 2.75
N ILE A 92 8.68 -12.31 1.48
CA ILE A 92 9.48 -13.42 0.94
C ILE A 92 10.96 -13.08 0.97
N LEU A 93 11.33 -11.87 0.55
CA LEU A 93 12.72 -11.42 0.53
C LEU A 93 13.32 -11.35 1.93
N TRP A 94 12.53 -10.93 2.92
CA TRP A 94 12.92 -11.00 4.33
C TRP A 94 13.10 -12.44 4.78
N HIS A 95 12.14 -13.33 4.49
CA HIS A 95 12.21 -14.73 4.91
C HIS A 95 13.47 -15.43 4.36
N ASP A 96 13.78 -15.22 3.09
CA ASP A 96 14.97 -15.79 2.43
C ASP A 96 16.29 -15.25 3.00
N ARG A 97 16.29 -14.01 3.48
CA ARG A 97 17.49 -13.28 3.91
C ARG A 97 17.48 -12.96 5.40
N LYS A 98 16.67 -13.66 6.19
CA LYS A 98 16.41 -13.29 7.59
C LYS A 98 17.69 -13.22 8.42
N ASP A 99 18.66 -14.07 8.11
CA ASP A 99 19.94 -14.21 8.80
C ASP A 99 21.00 -13.20 8.32
N ASP A 100 20.73 -12.48 7.22
CA ASP A 100 21.63 -11.44 6.71
C ASP A 100 21.63 -10.19 7.64
N PRO A 101 22.79 -9.55 7.85
CA PRO A 101 22.85 -8.29 8.57
C PRO A 101 21.95 -7.22 7.93
N GLY A 102 21.02 -6.66 8.71
CA GLY A 102 20.12 -5.60 8.25
C GLY A 102 18.90 -6.08 7.45
N SER A 103 18.60 -7.38 7.45
CA SER A 103 17.40 -7.97 6.82
C SER A 103 16.08 -7.31 7.26
N GLU A 104 16.03 -6.76 8.47
CA GLU A 104 14.87 -6.03 9.01
C GLU A 104 14.38 -4.87 8.14
N ARG A 105 15.24 -4.30 7.27
CA ARG A 105 14.83 -3.22 6.36
C ARG A 105 13.64 -3.61 5.48
N TYR A 106 13.50 -4.89 5.14
CA TYR A 106 12.39 -5.39 4.35
C TYR A 106 11.08 -5.35 5.14
N LEU A 107 11.11 -5.73 6.42
CA LEU A 107 9.97 -5.62 7.32
C LEU A 107 9.62 -4.16 7.63
N LEU A 108 10.62 -3.30 7.83
CA LEU A 108 10.42 -1.85 8.01
C LEU A 108 9.75 -1.24 6.77
N GLY A 109 10.21 -1.61 5.58
CA GLY A 109 9.57 -1.21 4.31
C GLY A 109 8.14 -1.73 4.20
N ALA A 110 7.88 -2.98 4.60
CA ALA A 110 6.53 -3.55 4.60
C ALA A 110 5.59 -2.80 5.55
N VAL A 111 6.03 -2.52 6.79
CA VAL A 111 5.26 -1.75 7.78
C VAL A 111 4.97 -0.33 7.27
N PHE A 112 5.97 0.33 6.67
CA PHE A 112 5.78 1.63 6.05
C PHE A 112 4.71 1.58 4.94
N LEU A 113 4.84 0.64 3.99
CA LEU A 113 3.89 0.49 2.89
C LEU A 113 2.48 0.14 3.35
N LEU A 114 2.33 -0.69 4.40
CA LEU A 114 1.05 -1.00 5.01
C LEU A 114 0.41 0.26 5.61
N SER A 115 1.18 1.05 6.37
CA SER A 115 0.70 2.29 6.99
C SER A 115 0.31 3.35 5.94
N LEU A 116 1.15 3.57 4.93
CA LEU A 116 0.87 4.50 3.83
C LEU A 116 -0.32 4.02 2.98
N GLY A 117 -0.36 2.73 2.66
CA GLY A 117 -1.45 2.14 1.88
C GLY A 117 -2.80 2.26 2.59
N SER A 118 -2.82 2.17 3.93
CA SER A 118 -4.04 2.34 4.72
C SER A 118 -4.70 3.71 4.53
N THR A 119 -3.92 4.75 4.21
CA THR A 119 -4.45 6.11 3.95
C THR A 119 -5.05 6.25 2.55
N ASN A 120 -4.78 5.29 1.65
CA ASN A 120 -5.41 5.20 0.34
C ASN A 120 -6.67 4.33 0.41
N HIS A 121 -6.54 3.11 0.95
CA HIS A 121 -7.67 2.20 1.14
C HIS A 121 -7.30 1.08 2.13
N LEU A 122 -8.25 0.66 2.98
CA LEU A 122 -8.03 -0.40 3.97
C LEU A 122 -7.68 -1.76 3.34
N MET A 123 -8.01 -1.98 2.06
CA MET A 123 -7.56 -3.16 1.31
C MET A 123 -6.03 -3.31 1.36
N SER A 124 -5.27 -2.22 1.39
CA SER A 124 -3.81 -2.26 1.47
C SER A 124 -3.26 -2.98 2.70
N VAL A 125 -4.03 -3.09 3.79
CA VAL A 125 -3.58 -3.76 5.03
C VAL A 125 -3.90 -5.25 5.09
N LEU A 126 -4.62 -5.79 4.10
CA LEU A 126 -4.94 -7.23 4.01
C LEU A 126 -3.76 -8.19 4.17
N PRO A 127 -2.53 -7.92 3.72
CA PRO A 127 -1.41 -8.85 3.91
C PRO A 127 -0.82 -8.82 5.33
N ALA A 128 -1.22 -7.87 6.20
CA ALA A 128 -0.66 -7.74 7.53
C ALA A 128 -0.84 -9.01 8.41
N PRO A 129 -2.00 -9.71 8.43
CA PRO A 129 -2.14 -10.96 9.17
C PRO A 129 -1.20 -12.06 8.66
N ALA A 130 -1.08 -12.23 7.35
CA ALA A 130 -0.20 -13.22 6.75
C ALA A 130 1.29 -12.92 7.05
N LEU A 131 1.70 -11.65 6.93
CA LEU A 131 3.05 -11.21 7.30
C LEU A 131 3.33 -11.45 8.79
N THR A 132 2.35 -11.15 9.66
CA THR A 132 2.49 -11.36 11.11
C THR A 132 2.69 -12.84 11.42
N LEU A 133 1.86 -13.72 10.86
CA LEU A 133 2.01 -15.18 11.02
C LEU A 133 3.38 -15.67 10.51
N LEU A 134 3.82 -15.19 9.34
CA LEU A 134 5.15 -15.53 8.80
C LEU A 134 6.26 -15.15 9.79
N ILE A 135 6.21 -13.96 10.38
CA ILE A 135 7.21 -13.51 11.35
C ILE A 135 7.14 -14.35 12.63
N LEU A 136 5.95 -14.62 13.15
CA LEU A 136 5.76 -15.42 14.37
C LEU A 136 6.29 -16.85 14.22
N PHE A 137 6.12 -17.47 13.06
CA PHE A 137 6.63 -18.82 12.80
C PHE A 137 8.13 -18.85 12.44
N THR A 138 8.69 -17.74 11.94
CA THR A 138 10.07 -17.71 11.47
C THR A 138 11.05 -17.14 12.49
N ALA A 139 10.70 -16.01 13.11
CA ALA A 139 11.54 -15.23 14.03
C ALA A 139 10.66 -14.30 14.91
N PRO A 140 9.94 -14.84 15.91
CA PRO A 140 8.95 -14.07 16.68
C PRO A 140 9.56 -12.90 17.48
N THR A 141 10.83 -13.01 17.86
CA THR A 141 11.54 -11.97 18.62
C THR A 141 11.82 -10.72 17.81
N THR A 142 11.75 -10.77 16.48
CA THR A 142 11.99 -9.62 15.60
C THR A 142 11.04 -8.46 15.89
N LEU A 143 9.75 -8.74 16.10
CA LEU A 143 8.74 -7.70 16.38
C LEU A 143 8.91 -7.05 17.76
N LEU A 144 9.51 -7.78 18.71
CA LEU A 144 9.70 -7.32 20.09
C LEU A 144 11.03 -6.58 20.29
N ARG A 145 11.88 -6.55 19.26
CA ARG A 145 13.21 -5.95 19.38
C ARG A 145 13.10 -4.43 19.43
N ASN A 146 13.65 -3.82 20.48
CA ASN A 146 13.64 -2.36 20.64
C ASN A 146 14.21 -1.61 19.42
N SER A 147 15.28 -2.12 18.81
CA SER A 147 15.86 -1.50 17.61
C SER A 147 14.92 -1.54 16.40
N PHE A 148 14.08 -2.56 16.28
CA PHE A 148 13.04 -2.64 15.25
C PHE A 148 11.92 -1.65 15.56
N ILE A 149 11.39 -1.66 16.79
CA ILE A 149 10.28 -0.78 17.22
C ILE A 149 10.65 0.70 17.05
N ILE A 150 11.84 1.12 17.51
CA ILE A 150 12.31 2.51 17.43
C ILE A 150 12.39 2.99 15.97
N ARG A 151 12.67 2.09 15.02
CA ARG A 151 12.70 2.41 13.58
C ARG A 151 11.33 2.30 12.92
N ALA A 152 10.48 1.38 13.37
CA ALA A 152 9.15 1.15 12.81
C ALA A 152 8.19 2.28 13.17
N VAL A 153 8.20 2.76 14.42
CA VAL A 153 7.30 3.83 14.91
C VAL A 153 7.33 5.09 14.02
N PRO A 154 8.49 5.73 13.74
CA PRO A 154 8.51 6.92 12.90
C PRO A 154 8.04 6.63 11.47
N LEU A 155 8.29 5.44 10.93
CA LEU A 155 7.79 5.05 9.61
C LEU A 155 6.27 4.92 9.58
N VAL A 156 5.68 4.30 10.62
CA VAL A 156 4.21 4.21 10.74
C VAL A 156 3.61 5.61 10.86
N LEU A 157 4.18 6.47 11.72
CA LEU A 157 3.70 7.85 11.88
C LEU A 157 3.80 8.63 10.57
N MET A 158 4.90 8.46 9.82
CA MET A 158 5.10 9.09 8.51
C MET A 158 4.11 8.57 7.45
N GLY A 159 3.80 7.28 7.44
CA GLY A 159 2.78 6.73 6.53
C GLY A 159 1.39 7.25 6.88
N LEU A 160 1.02 7.18 8.16
CA LEU A 160 -0.29 7.62 8.64
C LEU A 160 -0.52 9.13 8.54
N SER A 161 0.53 9.95 8.49
CA SER A 161 0.41 11.40 8.35
C SER A 161 -0.25 11.83 7.03
N PHE A 162 -0.29 10.95 6.03
CA PHE A 162 -1.00 11.23 4.78
C PHE A 162 -2.52 11.38 4.95
N ASN A 163 -3.11 10.89 6.05
CA ASN A 163 -4.52 11.13 6.35
C ASN A 163 -4.83 12.62 6.59
N PHE A 164 -3.84 13.43 7.00
CA PHE A 164 -4.03 14.88 7.20
C PHE A 164 -4.29 15.64 5.90
N VAL A 165 -4.10 15.02 4.72
CA VAL A 165 -4.54 15.61 3.45
C VAL A 165 -6.04 15.91 3.47
N LEU A 166 -6.84 15.08 4.14
CA LEU A 166 -8.30 15.27 4.25
C LEU A 166 -8.68 16.59 4.94
N PRO A 167 -8.30 16.85 6.21
CA PRO A 167 -8.63 18.10 6.89
C PRO A 167 -7.97 19.32 6.23
N ILE A 168 -6.74 19.18 5.72
CA ILE A 168 -6.06 20.28 5.00
C ILE A 168 -6.86 20.67 3.75
N ARG A 169 -7.39 19.71 2.99
CA ARG A 169 -8.19 19.97 1.79
C ARG A 169 -9.57 20.50 2.13
N ALA A 170 -10.19 20.01 3.20
CA ALA A 170 -11.48 20.50 3.68
C ALA A 170 -11.40 21.98 4.08
N GLY A 171 -10.31 22.39 4.77
CA GLY A 171 -10.08 23.80 5.16
C GLY A 171 -9.77 24.77 4.01
N LEU A 172 -9.76 24.31 2.76
CA LEU A 172 -9.64 25.16 1.57
C LEU A 172 -11.00 25.46 0.92
N ASP A 173 -12.10 25.15 1.62
CA ASP A 173 -13.49 25.33 1.17
C ASP A 173 -13.74 24.82 -0.26
N PRO A 174 -13.45 23.52 -0.55
CA PRO A 174 -13.66 22.98 -1.87
C PRO A 174 -15.16 22.93 -2.19
N VAL A 175 -15.50 23.04 -3.48
CA VAL A 175 -16.89 23.00 -3.98
C VAL A 175 -17.63 21.74 -3.49
N ILE A 176 -16.92 20.62 -3.34
CA ILE A 176 -17.42 19.38 -2.77
C ILE A 176 -16.57 19.07 -1.53
N ASN A 177 -17.19 19.16 -0.36
CA ASN A 177 -16.58 18.89 0.94
C ASN A 177 -17.43 17.88 1.72
N GLU A 178 -17.44 16.63 1.26
CA GLU A 178 -18.23 15.57 1.88
C GLU A 178 -17.73 15.27 3.29
N GLY A 179 -18.62 15.41 4.27
CA GLY A 179 -18.31 15.18 5.70
C GLY A 179 -17.53 16.31 6.38
N ASP A 180 -17.20 17.38 5.66
CA ASP A 180 -16.52 18.61 6.15
C ASP A 180 -15.54 18.40 7.31
N PRO A 181 -14.46 17.60 7.17
CA PRO A 181 -13.56 17.29 8.27
C PRO A 181 -12.61 18.47 8.60
N THR A 182 -13.15 19.68 8.73
CA THR A 182 -12.43 20.88 9.12
C THR A 182 -12.22 20.88 10.63
N CYS A 183 -10.97 21.03 11.05
CA CYS A 183 -10.58 21.00 12.45
C CYS A 183 -9.78 22.25 12.81
N GLU A 184 -10.08 22.86 13.96
CA GLU A 184 -9.36 24.04 14.45
C GLU A 184 -7.96 23.70 14.98
N SER A 185 -7.74 22.44 15.36
CA SER A 185 -6.45 21.96 15.87
C SER A 185 -5.99 20.66 15.20
N VAL A 186 -4.67 20.49 15.08
CA VAL A 186 -4.03 19.27 14.57
C VAL A 186 -4.37 18.06 15.44
N ILE A 187 -4.52 18.26 16.76
CA ILE A 187 -4.88 17.20 17.71
C ILE A 187 -6.32 16.76 17.48
N GLY A 188 -7.25 17.70 17.28
CA GLY A 188 -8.65 17.39 16.94
C GLY A 188 -8.74 16.61 15.63
N ALA A 189 -7.99 17.03 14.60
CA ALA A 189 -7.89 16.30 13.34
C ALA A 189 -7.38 14.86 13.51
N ALA A 190 -6.32 14.66 14.29
CA ALA A 190 -5.79 13.33 14.57
C ALA A 190 -6.82 12.44 15.28
N GLN A 191 -7.52 12.98 16.28
CA GLN A 191 -8.56 12.26 17.01
C GLN A 191 -9.72 11.88 16.09
N ALA A 192 -10.21 12.79 15.26
CA ALA A 192 -11.29 12.52 14.33
C ALA A 192 -10.91 11.42 13.32
N ILE A 193 -9.73 11.53 12.71
CA ILE A 193 -9.20 10.56 11.73
C ILE A 193 -9.08 9.16 12.35
N TYR A 194 -8.36 9.03 13.46
CA TYR A 194 -8.01 7.71 14.00
C TYR A 194 -9.10 7.10 14.91
N SER A 195 -10.14 7.86 15.26
CA SER A 195 -11.34 7.34 15.93
C SER A 195 -12.47 6.98 14.97
N ASN A 196 -12.31 7.19 13.66
CA ASN A 196 -13.40 7.11 12.68
C ASN A 196 -14.61 7.99 13.06
N GLY A 197 -14.36 9.19 13.61
CA GLY A 197 -15.42 10.12 14.03
C GLY A 197 -16.22 9.68 15.27
N LEU A 198 -15.83 8.60 15.97
CA LEU A 198 -16.53 8.11 17.16
C LEU A 198 -16.31 9.00 18.39
N THR A 199 -15.15 9.67 18.48
CA THR A 199 -14.97 10.73 19.47
C THR A 199 -15.67 11.98 18.93
N ARG A 200 -16.86 12.28 19.45
CA ARG A 200 -17.52 13.58 19.25
C ARG A 200 -16.65 14.66 19.88
N VAL A 201 -15.70 15.19 19.11
CA VAL A 201 -15.00 16.42 19.49
C VAL A 201 -15.93 17.57 19.10
N SER A 202 -17.00 17.74 19.86
CA SER A 202 -18.07 18.72 19.60
C SER A 202 -17.58 20.16 19.46
N ASP A 203 -16.34 20.42 19.88
CA ASP A 203 -15.79 21.77 19.99
C ASP A 203 -14.52 21.97 19.13
N ALA A 204 -14.01 20.96 18.40
CA ALA A 204 -12.74 21.11 17.65
C ALA A 204 -12.74 20.69 16.18
N CYS A 205 -13.74 19.94 15.71
CA CYS A 205 -13.93 19.64 14.28
C CYS A 205 -15.42 19.77 13.94
N ARG A 206 -15.72 20.37 12.78
CA ARG A 206 -17.09 20.42 12.22
C ARG A 206 -17.35 19.22 11.32
#